data_AF-A0A6H0Y025-F1
#
_entry.id   AF-A0A6H0Y025-F1
#
_cell.length_a   1.000
_cell.length_b   1.000
_cell.length_c   1.000
_cell.angle_alpha   90.00
_cell.angle_beta   90.00
_cell.angle_gamma   90.00
#
_symmetry.space_group_name_H-M   'P 1'
#
loop_
_entity.id
_entity.type
_entity.pdbx_description
1 polymer ?
#
loop_
_entity_poly.entity_id
_entity_poly.type
_entity_poly.pdbx_seq_one_letter_code
_entity_poly.pdbx_strand_id
1 'polypeptide(L)'
;MRPALRLLGGGGKVPYPKHVWSPAGGWYGQPDNWKTNTAIMLGVVGGIAAMAWNLSAQLEFRNKMPEPDRFFPSRYWSKQIIEYERGQKAQKE
;
A
#
# COMPACT_ATOMS: atom_id res chain seq x y z
N MET A 1 -15.52 38.93 19.58
CA MET A 1 -15.36 37.50 19.23
C MET A 1 -14.27 36.92 20.11
N ARG A 2 -14.55 35.90 20.93
CA ARG A 2 -13.52 35.25 21.78
C ARG A 2 -12.78 34.21 20.93
N PRO A 3 -11.43 34.19 20.92
CA PRO A 3 -10.70 33.19 20.17
C PRO A 3 -11.00 31.82 20.78
N ALA A 4 -11.33 30.84 19.93
CA ALA A 4 -11.55 29.46 20.36
C ALA A 4 -10.27 28.95 21.04
N LEU A 5 -10.43 28.44 22.26
CA LEU A 5 -9.37 27.79 23.03
C LEU A 5 -8.86 26.58 22.22
N ARG A 6 -7.68 26.73 21.63
CA ARG A 6 -6.97 25.66 20.92
C ARG A 6 -6.49 24.68 21.98
N LEU A 7 -7.23 23.59 22.21
CA LEU A 7 -6.78 22.48 23.04
C LEU A 7 -5.59 21.81 22.31
N LEU A 8 -4.37 22.25 22.60
CA LEU A 8 -3.15 21.57 22.17
C LEU A 8 -3.01 20.30 23.02
N GLY A 9 -3.58 19.20 22.50
CA GLY A 9 -3.55 17.88 23.11
C GLY A 9 -2.15 17.27 23.08
N GLY A 10 -1.31 17.71 24.00
CA GLY A 10 -0.03 17.09 24.34
C GLY A 10 0.35 17.57 25.72
N GLY A 11 0.31 16.67 26.71
CA GLY A 11 0.84 16.97 28.04
C GLY A 11 2.29 17.45 27.95
N GLY A 12 2.78 18.13 28.99
CA GLY A 12 4.14 18.65 29.02
C GLY A 12 5.19 17.58 28.65
N LYS A 13 6.16 17.93 27.80
CA LYS A 13 7.25 17.03 27.43
C LYS A 13 8.20 16.88 28.62
N VAL A 14 8.43 15.66 29.08
CA VAL A 14 9.45 15.37 30.12
C VAL A 14 10.84 15.63 29.52
N PRO A 15 11.83 16.16 30.27
CA PRO A 15 13.19 16.31 29.78
C PRO A 15 13.79 14.99 29.30
N TYR A 16 14.51 15.01 28.18
CA TYR A 16 15.14 13.84 27.57
C TYR A 16 16.47 14.22 26.91
N PRO A 17 17.45 13.29 26.82
CA PRO A 17 18.73 13.57 26.20
C PRO A 17 18.58 13.80 24.68
N LYS A 18 19.03 14.98 24.20
CA LYS A 18 18.88 15.37 22.78
C LYS A 18 19.92 14.75 21.85
N HIS A 19 21.03 14.27 22.40
CA HIS A 19 22.15 13.72 21.64
C HIS A 19 21.99 12.22 21.35
N VAL A 20 20.99 11.55 21.96
CA VAL A 20 20.74 10.12 21.73
C VAL A 20 19.95 9.97 20.44
N TRP A 21 20.45 9.12 19.55
CA TRP A 21 19.80 8.78 18.28
C TRP A 21 19.41 7.31 18.25
N SER A 22 18.26 7.01 17.64
CA SER A 22 17.81 5.65 17.35
C SER A 22 17.11 5.64 15.99
N PRO A 23 17.20 4.53 15.24
CA PRO A 23 16.60 4.42 13.91
C PRO A 23 15.07 4.52 13.93
N ALA A 24 14.42 4.15 15.04
CA ALA A 24 12.97 4.27 15.20
C ALA A 24 12.52 5.69 15.64
N GLY A 25 13.48 6.60 15.85
CA GLY A 25 13.24 7.91 16.46
C GLY A 25 13.59 7.94 17.95
N GLY A 26 13.01 8.88 18.68
CA GLY A 26 13.26 9.07 20.11
C GLY A 26 12.06 9.70 20.82
N TRP A 27 12.30 10.31 21.97
CA TRP A 27 11.24 10.95 22.75
C TRP A 27 10.55 12.08 21.97
N TYR A 28 9.23 11.95 21.82
CA TYR A 28 8.36 12.94 21.17
C TYR A 28 8.81 13.33 19.74
N GLY A 29 9.25 12.35 18.94
CA GLY A 29 9.66 12.56 17.55
C GLY A 29 8.56 13.20 16.69
N GLN A 30 8.78 14.44 16.28
CA GLN A 30 7.89 15.21 15.39
C GLN A 30 8.76 16.05 14.45
N PRO A 31 9.42 15.44 13.45
CA PRO A 31 10.24 16.18 12.53
C PRO A 31 9.36 17.07 11.64
N ASP A 32 9.85 18.26 11.28
CA ASP A 32 9.09 19.24 10.51
C ASP A 32 8.69 18.72 9.10
N ASN A 33 9.47 17.79 8.55
CA ASN A 33 9.29 17.20 7.22
C ASN A 33 8.53 15.86 7.22
N TRP A 34 7.84 15.48 8.31
CA TRP A 34 7.20 14.16 8.41
C TRP A 34 6.28 13.83 7.23
N LYS A 35 5.52 14.81 6.70
CA LYS A 35 4.59 14.61 5.58
C LYS A 35 5.31 14.18 4.31
N THR A 36 6.38 14.88 3.95
CA THR A 36 7.16 14.59 2.75
C THR A 36 7.85 13.24 2.88
N ASN A 37 8.44 12.94 4.05
CA ASN A 37 9.09 11.65 4.28
C ASN A 37 8.08 10.49 4.18
N THR A 38 6.89 10.63 4.76
CA THR A 38 5.82 9.64 4.63
C THR A 38 5.36 9.48 3.18
N ALA A 39 5.19 10.58 2.43
CA ALA A 39 4.81 10.52 1.03
C ALA A 39 5.86 9.77 0.18
N ILE A 40 7.15 10.02 0.41
CA ILE A 40 8.24 9.31 -0.26
C ILE A 40 8.17 7.81 0.06
N MET A 41 8.08 7.45 1.34
CA MET A 41 8.03 6.04 1.75
C MET A 41 6.80 5.31 1.20
N LEU A 42 5.64 5.98 1.15
CA LEU A 42 4.44 5.43 0.50
C LEU A 42 4.67 5.21 -0.99
N GLY A 43 5.31 6.14 -1.69
CA GLY A 43 5.67 5.99 -3.10
C GLY A 43 6.62 4.82 -3.35
N VAL A 44 7.65 4.66 -2.51
CA VAL A 44 8.61 3.55 -2.60
C VAL A 44 7.93 2.20 -2.35
N VAL A 45 7.21 2.06 -1.23
CA VAL A 45 6.53 0.81 -0.88
C VAL A 45 5.45 0.47 -1.90
N GLY A 46 4.66 1.45 -2.32
CA GLY A 46 3.64 1.30 -3.36
C GLY A 46 4.24 0.88 -4.70
N GLY A 47 5.37 1.48 -5.09
CA GLY A 47 6.09 1.11 -6.32
C GLY A 47 6.59 -0.33 -6.30
N ILE A 48 7.21 -0.75 -5.20
CA ILE A 48 7.66 -2.15 -5.02
C ILE A 48 6.48 -3.11 -5.05
N ALA A 49 5.40 -2.79 -4.33
CA ALA A 49 4.20 -3.62 -4.31
C ALA A 49 3.57 -3.75 -5.71
N ALA A 50 3.49 -2.67 -6.48
CA ALA A 50 2.95 -2.68 -7.84
C ALA A 50 3.81 -3.53 -8.80
N MET A 51 5.15 -3.42 -8.71
CA MET A 51 6.05 -4.26 -9.51
C MET A 51 5.92 -5.74 -9.16
N ALA A 52 5.92 -6.07 -7.86
CA ALA A 52 5.75 -7.43 -7.38
C ALA A 52 4.38 -8.01 -7.77
N TRP A 53 3.30 -7.21 -7.68
CA TRP A 53 1.97 -7.59 -8.14
C TRP A 53 1.99 -7.91 -9.64
N ASN A 54 2.52 -7.01 -10.47
CA ASN A 54 2.55 -7.20 -11.91
C ASN A 54 3.31 -8.48 -12.30
N LEU A 55 4.49 -8.68 -11.70
CA LEU A 55 5.27 -9.90 -11.92
C LEU A 55 4.49 -11.15 -11.47
N SER A 56 3.88 -11.11 -10.28
CA SER A 56 3.05 -12.21 -9.78
C SER A 56 1.89 -12.52 -10.70
N ALA A 57 1.20 -11.51 -11.24
CA ALA A 57 0.07 -11.68 -12.15
C ALA A 57 0.47 -12.26 -13.52
N GLN A 58 1.70 -11.98 -13.98
CA GLN A 58 2.26 -12.55 -15.21
C GLN A 58 2.73 -13.99 -15.03
N LEU A 59 3.25 -14.32 -13.85
CA LEU A 59 3.75 -15.66 -13.50
C LEU A 59 2.66 -16.57 -12.92
N GLU A 60 1.46 -16.05 -12.65
CA GLU A 60 0.37 -16.84 -12.09
C GLU A 60 0.00 -17.99 -13.03
N PHE A 61 0.12 -19.20 -12.49
CA PHE A 61 -0.28 -20.43 -13.16
C PHE A 61 -1.28 -21.21 -12.30
N ARG A 62 -2.34 -21.71 -12.93
CA ARG A 62 -3.43 -22.48 -12.34
C ARG A 62 -3.68 -23.74 -13.15
N ASN A 63 -3.77 -24.85 -12.44
CA ASN A 63 -4.12 -26.15 -13.00
C ASN A 63 -5.61 -26.23 -13.39
N LYS A 64 -6.49 -25.63 -12.59
CA LYS A 64 -7.93 -25.53 -12.86
C LYS A 64 -8.31 -24.07 -13.10
N MET A 65 -8.94 -23.81 -14.24
CA MET A 65 -9.47 -22.49 -14.57
C MET A 65 -10.72 -22.16 -13.76
N PRO A 66 -10.94 -20.87 -13.42
CA PRO A 66 -12.09 -20.46 -12.64
C PRO A 66 -13.40 -20.66 -13.39
N GLU A 67 -14.44 -21.10 -12.68
CA GLU A 67 -15.79 -21.27 -13.24
C GLU A 67 -16.43 -19.90 -13.56
N PRO A 68 -17.23 -19.78 -14.64
CA PRO A 68 -17.76 -18.47 -15.08
C PRO A 68 -18.63 -17.75 -14.03
N ASP A 69 -19.42 -18.50 -13.27
CA ASP A 69 -20.34 -17.99 -12.24
C ASP A 69 -19.61 -17.43 -11.00
N ARG A 70 -18.40 -17.92 -10.73
CA ARG A 70 -17.71 -17.69 -9.47
C ARG A 70 -16.84 -16.44 -9.51
N PHE A 71 -16.92 -15.61 -8.48
CA PHE A 71 -16.09 -14.41 -8.34
C PHE A 71 -14.66 -14.75 -7.89
N PHE A 72 -13.68 -14.18 -8.59
CA PHE A 72 -12.26 -14.21 -8.22
C PHE A 72 -11.60 -12.88 -8.61
N PRO A 73 -10.95 -12.18 -7.68
CA PRO A 73 -10.33 -10.88 -7.98
C PRO A 73 -9.25 -10.98 -9.07
N SER A 74 -8.43 -12.03 -9.06
CA SER A 74 -7.34 -12.16 -10.04
C SER A 74 -7.79 -12.39 -11.47
N ARG A 75 -9.08 -12.66 -11.72
CA ARG A 75 -9.66 -12.70 -13.06
C ARG A 75 -9.43 -11.41 -13.84
N TYR A 76 -9.28 -10.27 -13.15
CA TYR A 76 -9.07 -8.97 -13.80
C TYR A 76 -7.61 -8.65 -14.17
N TRP A 77 -6.63 -9.35 -13.60
CA TRP A 77 -5.20 -9.01 -13.81
C TRP A 77 -4.30 -10.21 -14.13
N SER A 78 -4.73 -11.43 -13.84
CA SER A 78 -3.97 -12.64 -14.11
C SER A 78 -3.89 -12.90 -15.61
N LYS A 79 -2.68 -12.98 -16.15
CA LYS A 79 -2.46 -13.18 -17.59
C LYS A 79 -3.13 -14.47 -18.08
N GLN A 80 -2.91 -15.58 -17.37
CA GLN A 80 -3.40 -16.89 -17.76
C GLN A 80 -4.94 -16.94 -17.82
N ILE A 81 -5.63 -16.34 -16.85
CA ILE A 81 -7.10 -16.35 -16.79
C ILE A 81 -7.68 -15.49 -17.92
N ILE A 82 -7.13 -14.29 -18.13
CA ILE A 82 -7.60 -13.36 -19.17
C ILE A 82 -7.46 -13.99 -20.56
N GLU A 83 -6.33 -14.63 -20.84
CA GLU A 83 -6.09 -15.33 -22.11
C GLU A 83 -7.02 -16.52 -22.29
N TYR A 84 -7.22 -17.34 -21.25
CA TYR A 84 -8.15 -18.46 -21.27
C TYR A 84 -9.59 -18.02 -21.55
N GLU A 85 -10.09 -16.99 -20.85
CA GLU A 85 -11.46 -16.50 -21.01
C GLU A 85 -11.68 -15.82 -22.35
N ARG A 86 -10.67 -15.11 -22.88
CA ARG A 86 -10.72 -14.55 -24.23
C ARG A 86 -10.84 -15.65 -25.30
N GLY A 87 -10.07 -16.73 -25.16
CA GLY A 87 -10.16 -17.89 -26.06
C GLY A 87 -11.53 -18.57 -26.02
N GLN A 88 -12.12 -18.72 -24.84
CA GLN A 88 -13.46 -19.29 -24.69
C GLN A 88 -14.56 -18.43 -25.32
N LYS A 89 -14.41 -17.10 -25.31
CA LYS A 89 -15.36 -16.19 -25.98
C LYS A 89 -15.25 -16.30 -27.50
N ALA A 90 -14.04 -16.28 -28.05
CA ALA A 90 -13.79 -16.38 -29.49
C ALA A 90 -14.25 -17.72 -30.10
N GLN A 91 -14.36 -18.79 -29.31
CA GLN A 91 -14.90 -20.09 -29.78
C GLN A 91 -16.43 -20.14 -29.78
N LYS A 92 -17.10 -19.24 -29.05
CA LYS A 92 -18.56 -19.20 -28.94
C LYS A 92 -19.20 -18.27 -29.96
N GLU A 93 -18.42 -17.36 -30.54
CA GLU A 93 -18.76 -16.53 -31.69
C GLU A 93 -18.57 -17.31 -33.00
#